data_AF-A0A6B2E246-F1
#
_entry.id   AF-A0A6B2E246-F1
#
_cell.length_a   1.000
_cell.length_b   1.000
_cell.length_c   1.000
_cell.angle_alpha   90.00
_cell.angle_beta   90.00
_cell.angle_gamma   90.00
#
_symmetry.space_group_name_H-M   'P 1'
#
loop_
_entity.id
_entity.type
_entity.pdbx_description
1 polymer ?
#
loop_
_entity_poly.entity_id
_entity_poly.type
_entity_poly.pdbx_seq_one_letter_code
_entity_poly.pdbx_strand_id
1 'polypeptide(L)'
;VAFGGGLAAAVCVLALSGTGGTGIVRLVLAGTAISLALISVTQVLLLLYAQETRGLFAWGEGSLEQNGLAGVRTLGPVIGVAVLALLAMTQRLDLVHVGDDHARTLGVHVGRVRFAAIGLAVLLAASAVTLAGPIGF
;
A
#
# COMPACT_ATOMS: atom_id res chain seq x y z
N VAL A 1 4.46 14.55 0.71
CA VAL A 1 3.71 14.28 1.96
C VAL A 1 2.84 13.03 1.84
N ALA A 2 2.05 12.87 0.77
CA ALA A 2 1.22 11.69 0.52
C ALA A 2 1.97 10.34 0.65
N PHE A 3 3.16 10.22 0.04
CA PHE A 3 4.00 9.01 0.16
C PHE A 3 4.31 8.62 1.61
N GLY A 4 4.71 9.60 2.43
CA GLY A 4 5.03 9.38 3.85
C GLY A 4 3.80 8.99 4.67
N GLY A 5 2.65 9.62 4.40
CA GLY A 5 1.38 9.27 5.03
C GLY A 5 0.92 7.85 4.70
N GLY A 6 1.04 7.45 3.43
CA GLY A 6 0.71 6.09 2.99
C GLY A 6 1.62 5.03 3.62
N LEU A 7 2.92 5.31 3.72
CA LEU A 7 3.87 4.40 4.35
C LEU A 7 3.62 4.26 5.86
N ALA A 8 3.33 5.38 6.54
CA ALA A 8 2.97 5.38 7.96
C ALA A 8 1.68 4.60 8.23
N ALA A 9 0.64 4.81 7.41
CA ALA A 9 -0.62 4.07 7.53
C ALA A 9 -0.39 2.56 7.36
N ALA A 10 0.43 2.16 6.39
CA ALA A 10 0.76 0.75 6.18
C ALA A 10 1.55 0.14 7.33
N VAL A 11 2.50 0.88 7.93
CA VAL A 11 3.20 0.44 9.15
C VAL A 11 2.20 0.25 10.30
N CYS A 12 1.25 1.15 10.48
CA CYS A 12 0.19 0.99 11.49
C CYS A 12 -0.65 -0.27 11.25
N VAL A 13 -1.10 -0.50 10.01
CA VAL A 13 -1.84 -1.72 9.63
C VAL A 13 -1.02 -2.96 9.97
N LEU A 14 0.24 -3.01 9.55
CA LEU A 14 1.12 -4.15 9.78
C LEU A 14 1.37 -4.39 11.28
N ALA A 15 1.55 -3.33 12.07
CA ALA A 15 1.71 -3.42 13.52
C ALA A 15 0.46 -3.98 14.22
N LEU A 16 -0.74 -3.54 13.80
CA LEU A 16 -2.02 -3.99 14.37
C LEU A 16 -2.41 -5.42 13.94
N SER A 17 -1.92 -5.86 12.79
CA SER A 17 -2.24 -7.16 12.19
C SER A 17 -1.56 -8.34 12.91
N GLY A 18 -0.38 -8.12 13.50
CA GLY A 18 0.40 -9.17 14.17
C GLY A 18 0.94 -10.25 13.23
N THR A 19 1.84 -11.11 13.74
CA THR A 19 2.60 -12.10 12.94
C THR A 19 2.07 -13.54 13.04
N GLY A 20 0.80 -13.75 13.43
CA GLY A 20 0.21 -15.07 13.71
C GLY A 20 -0.59 -15.70 12.55
N GLY A 21 -0.94 -17.00 12.69
CA GLY A 21 -1.61 -17.82 11.64
C GLY A 21 -3.00 -17.36 11.18
N THR A 22 -3.67 -16.49 11.93
CA THR A 22 -4.91 -15.78 11.54
C THR A 22 -4.65 -14.47 10.77
N GLY A 23 -3.41 -14.27 10.32
CA GLY A 23 -2.88 -12.99 9.85
C GLY A 23 -3.63 -12.35 8.68
N ILE A 24 -4.24 -13.11 7.76
CA ILE A 24 -4.93 -12.52 6.59
C ILE A 24 -6.23 -11.81 7.00
N VAL A 25 -7.10 -12.49 7.75
CA VAL A 25 -8.38 -11.90 8.18
C VAL A 25 -8.13 -10.69 9.08
N ARG A 26 -7.17 -10.79 9.99
CA ARG A 26 -6.81 -9.69 10.89
C ARG A 26 -6.18 -8.51 10.14
N LEU A 27 -5.38 -8.77 9.11
CA LEU A 27 -4.83 -7.74 8.22
C LEU A 27 -5.91 -6.99 7.46
N VAL A 28 -6.89 -7.71 6.92
CA VAL A 28 -8.03 -7.09 6.22
C VAL A 28 -8.84 -6.23 7.19
N LEU A 29 -9.17 -6.73 8.38
CA LEU A 29 -9.93 -5.98 9.38
C LEU A 29 -9.17 -4.77 9.94
N ALA A 30 -7.86 -4.90 10.18
CA ALA A 30 -7.02 -3.79 10.61
C ALA A 30 -6.92 -2.72 9.51
N GLY A 31 -6.77 -3.14 8.26
CA GLY A 31 -6.75 -2.28 7.09
C GLY A 31 -8.06 -1.50 6.91
N THR A 32 -9.21 -2.17 7.01
CA THR A 32 -10.52 -1.50 6.89
C THR A 32 -10.76 -0.52 8.04
N ALA A 33 -10.43 -0.89 9.28
CA ALA A 33 -10.56 0.00 10.44
C ALA A 33 -9.72 1.27 10.29
N ILE A 34 -8.46 1.13 9.86
CA ILE A 34 -7.57 2.27 9.61
C ILE A 34 -8.08 3.13 8.46
N SER A 35 -8.51 2.51 7.35
CA SER A 35 -9.09 3.23 6.21
C SER A 35 -10.27 4.11 6.64
N LEU A 36 -11.22 3.54 7.39
CA LEU A 36 -12.38 4.27 7.90
C LEU A 36 -11.97 5.44 8.82
N ALA A 37 -10.99 5.23 9.69
CA ALA A 37 -10.47 6.28 10.56
C ALA A 37 -9.85 7.43 9.76
N LEU A 38 -9.01 7.13 8.75
CA LEU A 38 -8.42 8.17 7.89
C LEU A 38 -9.47 8.90 7.06
N ILE A 39 -10.48 8.19 6.54
CA ILE A 39 -11.61 8.81 5.81
C ILE A 39 -12.36 9.78 6.72
N SER A 40 -12.66 9.38 7.96
CA SER A 40 -13.34 10.25 8.93
C SER A 40 -12.55 11.52 9.22
N VAL A 41 -11.23 11.40 9.45
CA VAL A 41 -10.35 12.57 9.64
C VAL A 41 -10.35 13.47 8.40
N THR A 42 -10.28 12.87 7.20
CA THR A 42 -10.31 13.62 5.94
C THR A 42 -11.63 14.38 5.78
N GLN A 43 -12.77 13.78 6.11
CA GLN A 43 -14.07 14.45 6.07
C GLN A 43 -14.18 15.60 7.07
N VAL A 44 -13.68 15.43 8.29
CA VAL A 44 -13.65 16.51 9.28
C VAL A 44 -12.82 17.69 8.78
N LEU A 45 -11.65 17.43 8.18
CA LEU A 45 -10.81 18.50 7.61
C LEU A 45 -11.50 19.20 6.43
N LEU A 46 -12.18 18.46 5.56
CA LEU A 46 -12.95 19.02 4.45
C LEU A 46 -14.08 19.94 4.94
N LEU A 47 -14.75 19.56 6.03
CA LEU A 47 -15.82 20.37 6.63
C LEU A 47 -15.29 21.64 7.32
N LEU A 48 -14.17 21.53 8.05
CA LEU A 48 -13.58 22.67 8.77
C LEU A 48 -12.86 23.66 7.85
N TYR A 49 -12.26 23.19 6.75
CA TYR A 49 -11.41 23.98 5.84
C TYR A 49 -11.90 23.98 4.40
N ALA A 50 -13.21 24.13 4.19
CA ALA A 50 -13.85 23.98 2.87
C ALA A 50 -13.24 24.83 1.72
N GLN A 51 -12.64 26.00 2.01
CA GLN A 51 -11.99 26.83 0.98
C GLN A 51 -10.56 26.39 0.62
N GLU A 52 -9.75 26.01 1.60
CA GLU A 52 -8.37 25.55 1.40
C GLU A 52 -8.32 24.16 0.76
N THR A 53 -9.41 23.39 0.89
CA THR A 53 -9.44 21.97 0.52
C THR A 53 -10.05 21.72 -0.89
N ARG A 54 -10.33 22.77 -1.67
CA ARG A 54 -10.80 22.64 -3.07
C ARG A 54 -9.83 21.86 -3.96
N GLY A 55 -8.53 22.06 -3.77
CA GLY A 55 -7.51 21.30 -4.49
C GLY A 55 -7.47 19.82 -4.11
N LEU A 56 -7.95 19.46 -2.91
CA LEU A 56 -8.00 18.09 -2.43
C LEU A 56 -9.12 17.28 -3.09
N PHE A 57 -10.25 17.91 -3.43
CA PHE A 57 -11.30 17.28 -4.23
C PHE A 57 -10.78 16.93 -5.63
N ALA A 58 -10.12 17.88 -6.31
CA ALA A 58 -9.53 17.65 -7.63
C ALA A 58 -8.38 16.62 -7.60
N TRP A 59 -7.61 16.57 -6.50
CA TRP A 59 -6.58 15.54 -6.32
C TRP A 59 -7.17 14.16 -5.99
N GLY A 60 -8.28 14.13 -5.24
CA GLY A 60 -8.99 12.92 -4.84
C GLY A 60 -9.71 12.20 -5.99
N GLU A 61 -10.08 12.92 -7.05
CA GLU A 61 -10.59 12.32 -8.30
C GLU A 61 -9.49 11.60 -9.10
N GLY A 62 -8.22 11.90 -8.81
CA GLY A 62 -7.06 11.39 -9.52
C GLY A 62 -6.84 12.11 -10.85
N SER A 63 -5.63 12.60 -11.08
CA SER A 63 -5.26 13.23 -12.35
C SER A 63 -3.80 12.97 -12.69
N LEU A 64 -3.58 12.48 -13.92
CA LEU A 64 -2.25 12.31 -14.51
C LEU A 64 -1.71 13.62 -15.11
N GLU A 65 -2.57 14.63 -15.31
CA GLU A 65 -2.16 15.89 -15.94
C GLU A 65 -1.36 16.79 -15.00
N GLN A 66 -1.57 16.69 -13.69
CA GLN A 66 -1.07 17.68 -12.72
C GLN A 66 0.43 17.53 -12.35
N ASN A 67 1.05 16.37 -12.56
CA ASN A 67 2.37 16.08 -11.96
C ASN A 67 3.56 16.07 -12.94
N GLY A 68 3.31 16.10 -14.25
CA GLY A 68 4.36 16.03 -15.28
C GLY A 68 5.28 14.81 -15.17
N LEU A 69 6.34 14.75 -15.99
CA LEU A 69 7.31 13.63 -16.01
C LEU A 69 8.32 13.66 -14.85
N ALA A 70 8.39 14.76 -14.09
CA ALA A 70 9.36 14.95 -13.01
C ALA A 70 9.13 13.99 -11.83
N GLY A 71 7.87 13.73 -11.48
CA GLY A 71 7.52 12.75 -10.45
C GLY A 71 7.94 11.33 -10.85
N VAL A 72 7.69 10.96 -12.12
CA VAL A 72 8.06 9.66 -12.68
C VAL A 72 9.57 9.47 -12.67
N ARG A 73 10.37 10.51 -12.96
CA ARG A 73 11.83 10.42 -12.91
C ARG A 73 12.37 10.19 -11.50
N THR A 74 11.69 10.73 -10.49
CA THR A 74 12.11 10.60 -9.08
C THR A 74 11.67 9.27 -8.47
N LEU A 75 10.44 8.83 -8.73
CA LEU A 75 9.87 7.59 -8.16
C LEU A 75 10.08 6.36 -9.05
N GLY A 76 10.37 6.55 -10.34
CA GLY A 76 10.59 5.50 -11.32
C GLY A 76 11.66 4.47 -10.92
N PRO A 77 12.85 4.88 -10.41
CA PRO A 77 13.85 3.93 -9.93
C PRO A 77 13.33 3.08 -8.75
N VAL A 78 12.60 3.68 -7.81
CA VAL A 78 12.01 2.99 -6.65
C VAL A 78 10.96 1.99 -7.11
N ILE A 79 10.08 2.39 -8.02
CA ILE A 79 9.07 1.52 -8.63
C ILE A 79 9.74 0.36 -9.37
N GLY A 80 10.78 0.64 -10.18
CA GLY A 80 11.53 -0.37 -10.92
C GLY A 80 12.17 -1.41 -10.00
N VAL A 81 12.85 -0.98 -8.94
CA VAL A 81 13.44 -1.90 -7.95
C VAL A 81 12.36 -2.72 -7.24
N ALA A 82 11.24 -2.11 -6.88
CA ALA A 82 10.14 -2.81 -6.22
C ALA A 82 9.49 -3.88 -7.12
N VAL A 83 9.30 -3.56 -8.41
CA VAL A 83 8.80 -4.51 -9.42
C VAL A 83 9.78 -5.66 -9.63
N LEU A 84 11.08 -5.36 -9.77
CA LEU A 84 12.10 -6.41 -9.91
C LEU A 84 12.16 -7.33 -8.69
N ALA A 85 12.05 -6.77 -7.48
CA ALA A 85 11.99 -7.54 -6.25
C ALA A 85 10.76 -8.46 -6.21
N LEU A 86 9.59 -7.97 -6.65
CA LEU A 86 8.37 -8.78 -6.79
C LEU A 86 8.54 -9.91 -7.80
N LEU A 87 9.12 -9.61 -8.98
CA LEU A 87 9.38 -10.60 -10.02
C LEU A 87 10.32 -11.71 -9.51
N ALA A 88 11.35 -11.35 -8.75
CA ALA A 88 12.26 -12.32 -8.12
C ALA A 88 11.57 -13.18 -7.03
N MET A 89 10.42 -12.74 -6.50
CA MET A 89 9.64 -13.45 -5.49
C MET A 89 8.50 -14.30 -6.06
N THR A 90 8.25 -14.27 -7.37
CA THR A 90 7.14 -14.99 -8.03
C THR A 90 7.06 -16.46 -7.66
N GLN A 91 8.16 -17.21 -7.80
CA GLN A 91 8.21 -18.63 -7.43
C GLN A 91 7.85 -18.88 -5.96
N ARG A 92 8.23 -17.97 -5.05
CA ARG A 92 7.94 -18.10 -3.62
C ARG A 92 6.47 -17.77 -3.31
N LEU A 93 5.90 -16.80 -4.03
CA LEU A 93 4.49 -16.43 -3.96
C LEU A 93 3.60 -17.56 -4.48
N ASP A 94 3.96 -18.19 -5.59
CA ASP A 94 3.22 -19.32 -6.17
C ASP A 94 3.19 -20.52 -5.20
N LEU A 95 4.32 -20.82 -4.54
CA LEU A 95 4.38 -21.88 -3.53
C LEU A 95 3.48 -21.60 -2.32
N VAL A 96 3.42 -20.34 -1.86
CA VAL A 96 2.52 -19.92 -0.77
C VAL A 96 1.05 -20.00 -1.21
N HIS A 97 0.76 -19.77 -2.49
CA HIS A 97 -0.59 -19.84 -3.02
C HIS A 97 -1.13 -21.28 -3.10
N VAL A 98 -0.26 -22.25 -3.43
CA VAL A 98 -0.62 -23.68 -3.50
C VAL A 98 -0.86 -24.29 -2.11
N GLY A 99 -0.17 -23.80 -1.08
CA GLY A 99 -0.47 -24.17 0.31
C GLY A 99 0.68 -23.89 1.27
N ASP A 100 0.36 -23.28 2.41
CA ASP A 100 1.33 -22.87 3.43
C ASP A 100 2.16 -24.06 3.97
N ASP A 101 1.57 -25.25 4.06
CA ASP A 101 2.26 -26.46 4.54
C ASP A 101 3.26 -27.01 3.51
N HIS A 102 2.94 -26.95 2.22
CA HIS A 102 3.87 -27.36 1.15
C HIS A 102 5.02 -26.36 0.98
N ALA A 103 4.76 -25.07 1.17
CA ALA A 103 5.81 -24.06 1.16
C ALA A 103 6.79 -24.25 2.34
N ARG A 104 6.29 -24.60 3.53
CA ARG A 104 7.12 -24.84 4.72
C ARG A 104 8.01 -26.07 4.58
N THR A 105 7.54 -27.15 3.98
CA THR A 105 8.36 -28.37 3.76
C THR A 105 9.51 -28.13 2.79
N LEU A 106 9.39 -27.15 1.89
CA LEU A 106 10.45 -26.71 0.98
C LEU A 106 11.40 -25.65 1.59
N GLY A 107 11.30 -25.38 2.90
CA GLY A 107 12.14 -24.41 3.62
C GLY A 107 11.74 -22.94 3.43
N VAL A 108 10.60 -22.67 2.79
CA VAL A 108 10.11 -21.29 2.60
C VAL A 108 9.49 -20.77 3.88
N HIS A 109 10.01 -19.63 4.36
CA HIS A 109 9.45 -18.92 5.50
C HIS A 109 8.24 -18.09 5.04
N VAL A 110 7.06 -18.73 4.96
CA VAL A 110 5.78 -18.13 4.50
C VAL A 110 5.52 -16.74 5.09
N GLY A 111 5.75 -16.57 6.40
CA GLY A 111 5.54 -15.28 7.07
C GLY A 111 6.45 -14.16 6.54
N ARG A 112 7.72 -14.45 6.25
CA ARG A 112 8.66 -13.46 5.68
C ARG A 112 8.31 -13.10 4.24
N VAL A 113 7.92 -14.11 3.45
CA VAL A 113 7.50 -13.90 2.06
C VAL A 113 6.26 -13.02 1.99
N ARG A 114 5.23 -13.31 2.82
CA ARG A 114 4.03 -12.46 2.90
C ARG A 114 4.36 -11.04 3.34
N PHE A 115 5.16 -10.87 4.39
CA PHE A 115 5.51 -9.55 4.89
C PHE A 115 6.26 -8.71 3.84
N ALA A 116 7.24 -9.30 3.16
CA ALA A 116 7.98 -8.64 2.09
C ALA A 116 7.07 -8.30 0.89
N ALA A 117 6.18 -9.22 0.49
CA ALA A 117 5.24 -8.97 -0.59
C ALA A 117 4.25 -7.84 -0.27
N ILE A 118 3.70 -7.80 0.95
CA ILE A 118 2.82 -6.72 1.40
C ILE A 118 3.58 -5.40 1.43
N GLY A 119 4.81 -5.38 1.96
CA GLY A 119 5.63 -4.16 1.98
C GLY A 119 5.90 -3.60 0.58
N LEU A 120 6.22 -4.46 -0.39
CA LEU A 120 6.42 -4.06 -1.79
C LEU A 120 5.12 -3.58 -2.44
N ALA A 121 4.00 -4.26 -2.19
CA ALA A 121 2.69 -3.86 -2.70
C ALA A 121 2.28 -2.47 -2.16
N VAL A 122 2.47 -2.24 -0.86
CA VAL A 122 2.25 -0.94 -0.21
C VAL A 122 3.13 0.14 -0.84
N LEU A 123 4.42 -0.14 -1.04
CA LEU A 123 5.36 0.82 -1.61
C LEU A 123 4.92 1.24 -3.03
N LEU A 124 4.50 0.28 -3.85
CA LEU A 124 3.99 0.52 -5.19
C LEU A 124 2.68 1.31 -5.16
N ALA A 125 1.74 0.93 -4.29
CA ALA A 125 0.46 1.63 -4.14
C ALA A 125 0.67 3.09 -3.66
N ALA A 126 1.52 3.31 -2.65
CA ALA A 126 1.84 4.66 -2.16
C ALA A 126 2.52 5.52 -3.24
N SER A 127 3.38 4.91 -4.07
CA SER A 127 4.01 5.59 -5.20
C SER A 127 2.99 5.99 -6.26
N ALA A 128 2.06 5.10 -6.60
CA ALA A 128 0.97 5.36 -7.55
C ALA A 128 0.04 6.48 -7.05
N VAL A 129 -0.41 6.40 -5.80
CA VAL A 129 -1.27 7.43 -5.18
C VAL A 129 -0.57 8.79 -5.10
N THR A 130 0.74 8.80 -4.86
CA THR A 130 1.51 10.05 -4.83
C THR A 130 1.60 10.70 -6.22
N LEU A 131 1.70 9.90 -7.29
CA LEU A 131 1.87 10.39 -8.66
C LEU A 131 0.57 10.74 -9.38
N ALA A 132 -0.49 9.99 -9.13
CA ALA A 132 -1.74 10.10 -9.89
C ALA A 132 -2.94 10.50 -9.02
N GLY A 133 -2.78 10.56 -7.70
CA GLY A 133 -3.91 10.57 -6.77
C GLY A 133 -4.49 9.17 -6.55
N PRO A 134 -5.45 9.02 -5.63
CA PRO A 134 -6.09 7.73 -5.36
C PRO A 134 -6.98 7.31 -6.53
N ILE A 135 -6.52 6.33 -7.30
CA ILE A 135 -7.32 5.67 -8.36
C ILE A 135 -7.77 4.32 -7.81
N GLY A 136 -9.06 4.20 -7.50
CA GLY A 136 -9.72 2.94 -7.16
C GLY A 136 -10.60 2.47 -8.31
N PHE A 137 -10.76 1.15 -8.45
CA PHE A 137 -11.70 0.52 -9.38
C PHE A 137 -12.91 -0.01 -8.62
#